data_AF-A0A3A0DAZ0-F1
#
_entry.id   AF-A0A3A0DAZ0-F1
#
_cell.length_a   1.000
_cell.length_b   1.000
_cell.length_c   1.000
_cell.angle_alpha   90.00
_cell.angle_beta   90.00
_cell.angle_gamma   90.00
#
_symmetry.space_group_name_H-M   'P 1'
#
loop_
_entity.id
_entity.type
_entity.pdbx_description
1 polymer ?
#
loop_
_entity_poly.entity_id
_entity_poly.type
_entity_poly.pdbx_seq_one_letter_code
_entity_poly.pdbx_strand_id
1 'polypeptide(L)'
;MSIALTFEELEQHVAQLPPDQQLRLVAHISAKLSDFSFNMTPLSQNQEQKKKQARPVRIDAWLAECDRVADLWQGPFDSAADLRRIRDEE
;
A
#
# COMPACT_ATOMS: atom_id res chain seq x y z
N MET A 1 -12.64 15.22 37.61
CA MET A 1 -13.00 14.04 38.43
C MET A 1 -13.18 12.87 37.48
N SER A 2 -12.18 12.01 37.35
CA SER A 2 -12.25 10.84 36.47
C SER A 2 -12.97 9.74 37.23
N ILE A 3 -14.24 9.49 36.86
CA ILE A 3 -15.00 8.38 37.41
C ILE A 3 -14.36 7.13 36.83
N ALA A 4 -13.61 6.39 37.65
CA ALA A 4 -13.09 5.08 37.29
C ALA A 4 -14.26 4.10 37.32
N LEU A 5 -15.11 4.17 36.29
CA LEU A 5 -16.08 3.13 35.99
C LEU A 5 -15.29 1.87 35.62
N THR A 6 -15.60 0.77 36.30
CA THR A 6 -15.05 -0.53 35.95
C THR A 6 -15.63 -0.99 34.62
N PHE A 7 -14.91 -1.84 33.90
CA PHE A 7 -15.33 -2.32 32.58
C PHE A 7 -16.69 -3.04 32.63
N GLU A 8 -16.96 -3.80 33.70
CA GLU A 8 -18.24 -4.48 33.92
C GLU A 8 -19.42 -3.51 34.08
N GLU A 9 -19.23 -2.37 34.76
CA GLU A 9 -20.27 -1.35 34.91
C GLU A 9 -20.59 -0.68 33.57
N LEU A 10 -19.58 -0.50 32.72
CA LEU A 10 -19.76 0.02 31.36
C LEU A 10 -20.58 -0.96 30.50
N GLU A 11 -20.28 -2.25 30.55
CA GLU A 11 -21.06 -3.27 29.83
C GLU A 11 -22.52 -3.30 30.28
N GLN A 12 -22.78 -3.22 31.58
CA GLN A 12 -24.15 -3.15 32.11
C GLN A 12 -24.89 -1.89 31.64
N HIS A 13 -24.22 -0.74 31.58
CA HIS A 13 -24.80 0.49 31.03
C HIS A 13 -25.06 0.39 29.52
N VAL A 14 -24.15 -0.24 28.76
CA VAL A 14 -24.34 -0.48 27.33
C VAL A 14 -25.49 -1.45 27.07
N ALA A 15 -25.66 -2.48 27.90
CA ALA A 15 -26.77 -3.43 27.79
C ALA A 15 -28.15 -2.79 28.03
N GLN A 16 -28.21 -1.69 28.80
CA GLN A 16 -29.44 -0.94 29.06
C GLN A 16 -29.77 0.09 27.96
N LEU A 17 -28.84 0.36 27.04
CA LEU A 17 -29.03 1.31 25.95
C LEU A 17 -29.85 0.68 24.80
N PRO A 18 -30.67 1.46 24.08
CA PRO A 18 -31.33 1.00 22.86
C PRO A 18 -30.30 0.57 21.80
N PRO A 19 -30.62 -0.40 20.93
CA PRO A 19 -29.69 -0.96 19.95
C PRO A 19 -29.09 0.09 19.01
N ASP A 20 -29.87 1.12 18.65
CA ASP A 20 -29.39 2.27 17.86
C ASP A 20 -28.25 3.04 18.54
N GLN A 21 -28.34 3.22 19.86
CA GLN A 21 -27.34 3.93 20.64
C GLN A 21 -26.10 3.05 20.89
N GLN A 22 -26.29 1.73 21.05
CA GLN A 22 -25.18 0.78 21.11
C GLN A 22 -24.35 0.81 19.82
N LEU A 23 -24.99 0.80 18.65
CA LEU A 23 -24.30 0.87 17.35
C LEU A 23 -23.52 2.18 17.18
N ARG A 24 -24.10 3.32 17.61
CA ARG A 24 -23.37 4.61 17.59
C ARG A 24 -22.17 4.61 18.53
N LEU A 25 -22.30 3.98 19.69
CA LEU A 25 -21.21 3.89 20.66
C LEU A 25 -20.06 3.02 20.12
N VAL A 26 -20.38 1.90 19.48
CA VAL A 26 -19.40 1.05 18.77
C VAL A 26 -18.72 1.83 17.65
N ALA A 27 -19.48 2.57 16.83
CA ALA A 27 -18.92 3.40 15.76
C ALA A 27 -18.00 4.52 16.30
N HIS A 28 -18.33 5.11 17.44
CA HIS A 28 -17.51 6.13 18.07
C HIS A 28 -16.22 5.57 18.66
N ILE A 29 -16.29 4.40 19.32
CA ILE A 29 -15.11 3.72 19.87
C ILE A 29 -14.22 3.22 18.74
N SER A 30 -14.78 2.65 17.67
CA SER A 30 -14.00 2.19 16.52
C SER A 30 -13.28 3.36 15.84
N ALA A 31 -13.94 4.49 15.63
CA ALA A 31 -13.32 5.71 15.10
C ALA A 31 -12.18 6.20 16.00
N LYS A 32 -12.39 6.27 17.32
CA LYS A 32 -11.34 6.65 18.28
C LYS A 32 -10.15 5.69 18.27
N LEU A 33 -10.40 4.39 18.18
CA LEU A 33 -9.33 3.39 18.10
C LEU A 33 -8.60 3.45 16.76
N SER A 34 -9.30 3.73 15.66
CA SER A 34 -8.69 3.98 14.36
C SER A 34 -7.83 5.24 14.36
N ASP A 35 -8.29 6.33 14.94
CA ASP A 35 -7.53 7.59 15.07
C ASP A 35 -6.33 7.42 16.02
N PHE A 36 -6.50 6.65 17.10
CA PHE A 36 -5.41 6.33 18.02
C PHE A 36 -4.37 5.40 17.35
N SER A 37 -4.81 4.42 16.56
CA SER A 37 -3.93 3.54 15.77
C SER A 37 -3.17 4.32 14.69
N PHE A 38 -3.83 5.30 14.06
CA PHE A 38 -3.22 6.21 13.09
C PHE A 38 -2.15 7.10 13.72
N ASN A 39 -2.39 7.62 14.93
CA ASN A 39 -1.44 8.46 15.66
C ASN A 39 -0.28 7.67 16.30
N MET A 40 -0.45 6.37 16.53
CA MET A 40 0.57 5.48 17.11
C MET A 40 1.49 4.81 16.07
N THR A 41 1.27 5.00 14.76
CA THR A 41 2.12 4.38 13.71
C THR A 41 2.93 5.36 12.86
N PRO A 42 3.91 6.10 13.42
CA PRO A 42 4.81 6.92 12.61
C PRO A 42 5.92 6.12 11.87
N LEU A 43 6.13 4.83 12.17
CA LEU A 43 7.26 4.06 11.61
C LEU A 43 6.93 3.13 10.44
N SER A 44 5.81 2.39 10.49
CA SER A 44 5.54 1.35 9.49
C SER A 44 4.99 1.89 8.17
N GLN A 45 4.13 2.91 8.21
CA GLN A 45 3.60 3.53 6.99
C GLN A 45 4.69 4.23 6.16
N ASN A 46 5.70 4.79 6.83
CA ASN A 46 6.82 5.47 6.19
C ASN A 46 7.72 4.50 5.41
N GLN A 47 7.93 3.29 5.91
CA GLN A 47 8.69 2.25 5.20
C GLN A 47 7.91 1.68 4.01
N GLU A 48 6.60 1.52 4.15
CA GLU A 48 5.75 0.97 3.09
C GLU A 48 5.48 1.99 1.98
N GLN A 49 5.32 3.27 2.31
CA GLN A 49 5.30 4.37 1.33
C GLN A 49 6.66 4.56 0.66
N LYS A 50 7.78 4.48 1.38
CA LYS A 50 9.12 4.52 0.77
C LYS A 50 9.38 3.33 -0.15
N LYS A 51 8.95 2.11 0.22
CA LYS A 51 9.03 0.93 -0.67
C LYS A 51 8.12 1.08 -1.90
N LYS A 52 6.91 1.63 -1.73
CA LYS A 52 5.99 1.93 -2.84
C LYS A 52 6.48 3.06 -3.75
N GLN A 53 7.27 4.01 -3.27
CA GLN A 53 7.93 5.04 -4.09
C GLN A 53 9.26 4.60 -4.69
N ALA A 54 10.03 3.72 -4.04
CA ALA A 54 11.31 3.24 -4.56
C ALA A 54 11.14 2.25 -5.73
N ARG A 55 10.04 1.49 -5.75
CA ARG A 55 9.72 0.54 -6.83
C ARG A 55 9.48 1.22 -8.19
N PRO A 56 8.64 2.28 -8.33
CA PRO A 56 8.43 2.95 -9.60
C PRO A 56 9.72 3.59 -10.12
N VAL A 57 10.50 4.27 -9.27
CA VAL A 57 11.76 4.91 -9.68
C VAL A 57 12.74 3.91 -10.31
N ARG A 58 12.82 2.69 -9.80
CA ARG A 58 13.70 1.65 -10.36
C ARG A 58 13.19 1.09 -11.69
N ILE A 59 11.87 0.99 -11.84
CA ILE A 59 11.24 0.54 -13.09
C ILE A 59 11.39 1.63 -14.16
N ASP A 60 11.14 2.90 -13.80
CA ASP A 60 11.26 4.03 -14.70
C ASP A 60 12.71 4.20 -15.18
N ALA A 61 13.69 4.01 -14.30
CA ALA A 61 15.11 4.02 -14.68
C ALA A 61 15.48 2.87 -15.63
N TRP A 62 14.89 1.69 -15.45
CA TRP A 62 15.10 0.55 -16.33
C TRP A 62 14.43 0.74 -17.69
N LEU A 63 13.22 1.31 -17.73
CA LEU A 63 12.54 1.66 -18.97
C LEU A 63 13.30 2.73 -19.75
N ALA A 64 13.81 3.77 -19.09
CA ALA A 64 14.65 4.78 -19.72
C ALA A 64 15.96 4.22 -20.29
N GLU A 65 16.52 3.16 -19.67
CA GLU A 65 17.65 2.42 -20.23
C GLU A 65 17.26 1.68 -21.51
N CYS A 66 16.13 0.96 -21.48
CA CYS A 66 15.60 0.26 -22.66
C CYS A 66 15.33 1.21 -23.82
N ASP A 67 14.72 2.37 -23.56
CA ASP A 67 14.44 3.38 -24.59
C ASP A 67 15.73 3.91 -25.21
N ARG A 68 16.75 4.21 -24.40
CA ARG A 68 18.05 4.65 -24.91
C ARG A 68 18.74 3.59 -25.78
N VAL A 69 18.65 2.32 -25.39
CA VAL A 69 19.20 1.20 -26.18
C VAL A 69 18.43 1.03 -27.47
N ALA A 70 17.10 1.21 -27.45
CA ALA A 70 16.27 1.20 -28.65
C ALA A 70 16.64 2.35 -29.60
N ASP A 71 16.90 3.56 -29.08
CA ASP A 71 17.33 4.72 -29.88
C ASP A 71 18.73 4.53 -30.51
N LEU A 72 19.62 3.79 -29.84
CA LEU A 72 20.92 3.41 -30.38
C LEU A 72 20.80 2.37 -31.51
N TRP A 73 19.67 1.67 -31.61
CA TRP A 73 19.42 0.70 -32.67
C TRP A 73 18.98 1.43 -33.95
N GLN A 74 19.91 1.62 -34.88
CA GLN A 74 19.58 2.16 -36.19
C GLN A 74 19.14 1.05 -37.15
N GLY A 75 17.84 1.03 -37.49
CA GLY A 75 17.27 0.19 -38.54
C GLY A 75 16.18 -0.77 -38.04
N PRO A 76 15.49 -1.47 -38.95
CA PRO A 76 14.45 -2.43 -38.59
C PRO A 76 15.08 -3.61 -37.83
N PHE A 77 14.62 -3.82 -36.59
CA PHE A 77 14.97 -5.01 -35.81
C PHE A 77 14.08 -6.17 -36.25
N ASP A 78 14.60 -7.06 -37.11
CA ASP A 78 13.95 -8.34 -37.45
C ASP A 78 14.74 -9.49 -36.82
N SER A 79 14.41 -9.77 -35.56
CA SER A 79 15.01 -10.86 -34.79
C SER A 79 14.85 -12.22 -35.46
N ALA A 80 13.81 -12.43 -36.28
CA ALA A 80 13.62 -13.67 -37.00
C ALA A 80 14.55 -13.79 -38.22
N ALA A 81 14.83 -12.69 -38.93
CA ALA A 81 15.85 -12.67 -39.97
C ALA A 81 17.26 -12.86 -39.40
N ASP A 82 17.58 -12.18 -38.29
CA ASP A 82 18.89 -12.30 -37.63
C ASP A 82 19.16 -13.71 -37.10
N LEU A 83 18.16 -14.36 -36.48
CA LEU A 83 18.31 -15.74 -36.02
C LEU A 83 18.45 -16.75 -37.17
N ARG A 84 17.78 -16.51 -38.31
CA ARG A 84 17.96 -17.33 -39.52
C ARG A 84 19.36 -17.16 -40.09
N ARG A 85 19.89 -15.94 -40.11
CA ARG A 85 21.25 -15.65 -40.56
C ARG A 85 22.29 -16.34 -39.69
N ILE A 86 22.17 -16.27 -38.36
CA ILE A 86 23.09 -16.97 -37.44
C ILE A 86 23.08 -18.49 -37.67
N ARG A 87 21.89 -19.09 -37.90
CA ARG A 87 21.77 -20.52 -38.19
C ARG A 87 22.39 -20.91 -39.53
N ASP A 88 22.35 -20.02 -40.51
CA ASP A 88 22.81 -20.29 -41.88
C ASP A 88 24.31 -19.86 -42.09
N GLU A 89 24.91 -19.13 -41.14
CA GLU A 89 26.34 -18.74 -41.08
C GLU A 89 27.23 -19.75 -40.31
N GLU A 90 26.64 -20.75 -39.65
CA GLU A 90 27.31 -21.93 -39.01
C GLU A 90 27.25 -23.17 -39.92
#